data_AF-A0A0U1WEI9-F1
#
_entry.id   AF-A0A0U1WEI9-F1
#
_cell.length_a   1.000
_cell.length_b   1.000
_cell.length_c   1.000
_cell.angle_alpha   90.00
_cell.angle_beta   90.00
_cell.angle_gamma   90.00
#
_symmetry.space_group_name_H-M   'P 1'
#
loop_
_entity.id
_entity.type
_entity.pdbx_description
1 polymer ?
#
loop_
_entity_poly.entity_id
_entity_poly.type
_entity_poly.pdbx_seq_one_letter_code
_entity_poly.pdbx_strand_id
1 'polypeptide(L)'
;MYIKFNLLMNLLLMLLIILSINFNKINPLMLSLMLLLYTIILSIKMNYLNNNYWYSYMMFLIMVGGVLILFLYMTSISNNEMMMLNLKIYIKLLLKLILMTMIYLIMLYNYNKYNMNIDNSNMEIENLKFIYIKENIEYKNLYMNLYMDMNLFMMMYLFLMMIISVLICMKKMLPLRQMI
;
A
#
# COMPACT_ATOMS: atom_id res chain seq x y z
N MET A 1 22.75 2.36 7.89
CA MET A 1 21.75 1.29 8.11
C MET A 1 20.38 1.68 7.55
N TYR A 2 19.92 2.89 7.84
CA TYR A 2 18.64 3.43 7.38
C TYR A 2 18.38 3.31 5.88
N ILE A 3 19.32 3.82 5.10
CA ILE A 3 19.28 3.80 3.64
C ILE A 3 19.23 2.35 3.11
N LYS A 4 20.04 1.44 3.67
CA LYS A 4 20.07 0.02 3.27
C LYS A 4 18.73 -0.67 3.53
N PHE A 5 18.07 -0.39 4.64
CA PHE A 5 16.75 -0.94 4.96
C PHE A 5 15.67 -0.39 4.02
N ASN A 6 15.64 0.92 3.76
CA ASN A 6 14.69 1.52 2.83
C ASN A 6 14.86 0.95 1.40
N LEU A 7 16.10 0.77 0.97
CA LEU A 7 16.45 0.12 -0.29
C LEU A 7 15.95 -1.34 -0.34
N LEU A 8 16.19 -2.12 0.72
CA LEU A 8 15.67 -3.49 0.79
C LEU A 8 14.13 -3.54 0.73
N MET A 9 13.45 -2.63 1.40
CA MET A 9 11.98 -2.51 1.32
C MET A 9 11.49 -2.10 -0.06
N ASN A 10 12.21 -1.21 -0.75
CA ASN A 10 11.89 -0.84 -2.14
C ASN A 10 12.01 -2.02 -3.10
N LEU A 11 13.03 -2.87 -2.93
CA LEU A 11 13.15 -4.11 -3.69
C LEU A 11 11.94 -5.01 -3.48
N LEU A 12 11.56 -5.24 -2.22
CA LEU A 12 10.42 -6.09 -1.88
C LEU A 12 9.11 -5.58 -2.50
N LEU A 13 8.87 -4.27 -2.47
CA LEU A 13 7.69 -3.66 -3.09
C LEU A 13 7.69 -3.82 -4.62
N MET A 14 8.84 -3.63 -5.26
CA MET A 14 8.96 -3.80 -6.71
C MET A 14 8.72 -5.25 -7.14
N LEU A 15 9.19 -6.22 -6.36
CA LEU A 15 8.94 -7.64 -6.60
C LEU A 15 7.45 -7.97 -6.56
N LEU A 16 6.72 -7.43 -5.57
CA LEU A 16 5.28 -7.65 -5.44
C LEU A 16 4.46 -7.04 -6.59
N ILE A 17 4.84 -5.85 -7.07
CA ILE A 17 4.17 -5.21 -8.21
C ILE A 17 4.39 -5.99 -9.51
N ILE A 18 5.57 -6.60 -9.69
CA ILE A 18 5.86 -7.41 -10.87
C ILE A 18 5.01 -8.67 -10.90
N LEU A 19 4.81 -9.29 -9.73
CA LEU A 19 3.93 -10.43 -9.58
C LEU A 19 2.51 -10.04 -10.04
N SER A 20 1.93 -8.93 -9.58
CA SER A 20 0.54 -8.58 -9.92
C SER A 20 0.26 -8.34 -11.41
N ILE A 21 1.22 -7.80 -12.18
CA ILE A 21 1.00 -7.32 -13.57
C ILE A 21 0.75 -8.44 -14.60
N ASN A 22 1.13 -9.70 -14.32
CA ASN A 22 1.04 -10.78 -15.32
C ASN A 22 -0.15 -11.73 -15.11
N PHE A 23 -1.10 -11.36 -14.26
CA PHE A 23 -2.10 -12.26 -13.74
C PHE A 23 -3.51 -11.95 -14.25
N ASN A 24 -3.69 -12.03 -15.57
CA ASN A 24 -5.00 -11.91 -16.19
C ASN A 24 -5.91 -13.14 -15.96
N LYS A 25 -5.42 -14.18 -15.25
CA LYS A 25 -6.13 -15.45 -15.00
C LYS A 25 -5.91 -16.00 -13.58
N ILE A 26 -5.66 -15.14 -12.59
CA ILE A 26 -5.67 -15.63 -11.21
C ILE A 26 -7.06 -15.48 -10.62
N ASN A 27 -7.51 -16.54 -9.94
CA ASN A 27 -8.47 -16.48 -8.85
C ASN A 27 -8.31 -15.20 -8.01
N PRO A 28 -9.40 -14.46 -7.76
CA PRO A 28 -9.33 -13.20 -7.02
C PRO A 28 -8.78 -13.38 -5.59
N LEU A 29 -8.82 -14.61 -5.07
CA LEU A 29 -8.17 -14.98 -3.82
C LEU A 29 -6.65 -14.72 -3.81
N MET A 30 -5.86 -15.13 -4.81
CA MET A 30 -4.41 -14.84 -4.75
C MET A 30 -4.12 -13.36 -4.99
N LEU A 31 -4.98 -12.66 -5.74
CA LEU A 31 -4.87 -11.20 -5.89
C LEU A 31 -5.06 -10.50 -4.53
N SER A 32 -6.05 -10.92 -3.74
CA SER A 32 -6.26 -10.37 -2.39
C SER A 32 -5.11 -10.69 -1.43
N LEU A 33 -4.52 -11.88 -1.49
CA LEU A 33 -3.36 -12.27 -0.68
C LEU A 33 -2.11 -11.46 -1.05
N MET A 34 -1.88 -11.25 -2.34
CA MET A 34 -0.78 -10.39 -2.80
C MET A 34 -0.95 -8.94 -2.33
N LEU A 35 -2.19 -8.45 -2.32
CA LEU A 35 -2.50 -7.10 -1.84
C LEU A 35 -2.29 -6.98 -0.32
N LEU A 36 -2.67 -7.99 0.48
CA LEU A 36 -2.35 -8.04 1.92
C LEU A 36 -0.84 -7.95 2.16
N LEU A 37 -0.04 -8.78 1.49
CA LEU A 37 1.42 -8.75 1.62
C LEU A 37 2.01 -7.40 1.25
N TYR A 38 1.51 -6.78 0.17
CA TYR A 38 1.93 -5.44 -0.23
C TYR A 38 1.63 -4.38 0.84
N THR A 39 0.43 -4.41 1.43
CA THR A 39 0.03 -3.46 2.48
C THR A 39 0.85 -3.62 3.76
N ILE A 40 1.25 -4.84 4.13
CA ILE A 40 2.13 -5.09 5.28
C ILE A 40 3.53 -4.51 5.04
N ILE A 41 4.12 -4.73 3.86
CA ILE A 41 5.46 -4.20 3.56
C ILE A 41 5.44 -2.67 3.48
N LEU A 42 4.37 -2.08 2.93
CA LEU A 42 4.18 -0.63 2.91
C LEU A 42 4.07 -0.03 4.31
N SER A 43 3.28 -0.62 5.22
CA SER A 43 3.13 -0.07 6.57
C SER A 43 4.43 -0.10 7.35
N ILE A 44 5.22 -1.18 7.20
CA ILE A 44 6.56 -1.28 7.81
C ILE A 44 7.51 -0.24 7.21
N LYS A 45 7.47 -0.02 5.89
CA LYS A 45 8.28 1.01 5.23
C LYS A 45 7.91 2.42 5.74
N MET A 46 6.62 2.74 5.85
CA MET A 46 6.18 4.05 6.36
C MET A 46 6.58 4.26 7.82
N ASN A 47 6.57 3.20 8.63
CA ASN A 47 7.04 3.27 10.00
C ASN A 47 8.54 3.56 10.10
N TYR A 48 9.32 3.10 9.12
CA TYR A 48 10.74 3.36 9.07
C TYR A 48 11.05 4.76 8.52
N LEU A 49 10.21 5.27 7.61
CA LEU A 49 10.37 6.61 7.06
C LEU A 49 10.03 7.71 8.07
N ASN A 50 8.92 7.55 8.78
CA ASN A 50 8.46 8.52 9.75
C ASN A 50 8.85 8.07 11.15
N ASN A 51 9.46 8.95 11.95
CA ASN A 51 9.78 8.65 13.36
C ASN A 51 8.52 8.42 14.23
N ASN A 52 7.32 8.59 13.67
CA ASN A 52 6.04 8.44 14.35
C ASN A 52 5.23 7.23 13.86
N TYR A 53 4.96 6.32 14.80
CA TYR A 53 4.21 5.08 14.58
C TYR A 53 2.71 5.27 14.28
N TRP A 54 2.14 6.44 14.54
CA TRP A 54 0.69 6.65 14.43
C TRP A 54 0.19 6.53 12.99
N TYR A 55 0.94 7.06 12.03
CA TYR A 55 0.54 7.02 10.62
C TYR A 55 0.66 5.61 10.03
N SER A 56 1.78 4.91 10.32
CA SER A 56 1.98 3.54 9.88
C SER A 56 0.94 2.58 10.46
N TYR A 57 0.53 2.81 11.72
CA TYR A 57 -0.55 2.06 12.37
C TYR A 57 -1.92 2.31 11.73
N MET A 58 -2.32 3.57 11.54
CA MET A 58 -3.62 3.90 10.93
C MET A 58 -3.71 3.40 9.49
N MET A 59 -2.64 3.52 8.71
CA MET A 59 -2.56 2.96 7.36
C MET A 59 -2.71 1.43 7.37
N PHE A 60 -2.08 0.73 8.32
CA PHE A 60 -2.21 -0.71 8.41
C PHE A 60 -3.65 -1.15 8.71
N LEU A 61 -4.31 -0.53 9.69
CA LEU A 61 -5.68 -0.88 10.07
C LEU A 61 -6.67 -0.66 8.93
N ILE A 62 -6.63 0.52 8.29
CA ILE A 62 -7.57 0.88 7.23
C ILE A 62 -7.37 -0.04 6.02
N MET A 63 -6.12 -0.31 5.63
CA MET A 63 -5.82 -1.17 4.49
C MET A 63 -6.22 -2.63 4.77
N VAL A 64 -5.85 -3.22 5.90
CA VAL A 64 -6.20 -4.61 6.21
C VAL A 64 -7.72 -4.78 6.33
N GLY A 65 -8.42 -3.85 6.96
CA GLY A 65 -9.88 -3.86 7.05
C GLY A 65 -10.55 -3.84 5.67
N GLY A 66 -10.09 -2.97 4.77
CA GLY A 66 -10.59 -2.90 3.39
C GLY A 66 -10.33 -4.17 2.59
N VAL A 67 -9.15 -4.78 2.74
CA VAL A 67 -8.80 -6.02 2.02
C VAL A 67 -9.58 -7.23 2.52
N LEU A 68 -9.91 -7.30 3.81
CA LEU A 68 -10.76 -8.37 4.34
C LEU A 68 -12.19 -8.33 3.78
N ILE A 69 -12.76 -7.13 3.61
CA ILE A 69 -14.09 -6.97 2.98
C ILE A 69 -14.04 -7.39 1.51
N LEU A 70 -12.99 -6.99 0.78
CA LEU A 70 -12.77 -7.41 -0.61
C LEU A 70 -12.59 -8.93 -0.73
N PHE A 71 -11.90 -9.55 0.23
CA PHE A 71 -11.72 -11.01 0.29
C PHE A 71 -13.06 -11.75 0.42
N LEU A 72 -13.94 -11.29 1.33
CA LEU A 72 -15.28 -11.86 1.52
C LEU A 72 -16.14 -11.73 0.25
N TYR A 73 -16.10 -10.56 -0.38
CA TYR A 73 -16.85 -10.35 -1.62
C TYR A 73 -16.37 -11.28 -2.73
N MET A 74 -15.06 -11.37 -2.95
CA MET A 74 -14.50 -12.15 -4.06
C MET A 74 -14.67 -13.67 -3.89
N THR A 75 -14.51 -14.18 -2.66
CA THR A 75 -14.74 -15.60 -2.37
C THR A 75 -16.21 -16.02 -2.58
N SER A 76 -17.16 -15.08 -2.44
CA SER A 76 -18.58 -15.35 -2.71
C SER A 76 -18.96 -15.38 -4.20
N ILE A 77 -18.11 -14.85 -5.09
CA ILE A 77 -18.43 -14.64 -6.51
C ILE A 77 -17.62 -15.55 -7.45
N SER A 78 -16.40 -15.92 -7.09
CA SER A 78 -15.56 -16.75 -7.97
C SER A 78 -15.80 -18.25 -7.78
N ASN A 79 -16.00 -18.97 -8.88
CA ASN A 79 -15.83 -20.43 -8.90
C ASN A 79 -14.41 -20.79 -8.41
N ASN A 80 -14.29 -21.82 -7.56
CA ASN A 80 -13.02 -22.35 -7.07
C ASN A 80 -12.23 -23.09 -8.17
N GLU A 81 -11.99 -22.45 -9.31
CA GLU A 81 -11.20 -23.05 -10.38
C GLU A 81 -9.73 -23.21 -9.93
N MET A 82 -9.16 -24.40 -10.11
CA MET A 82 -7.74 -24.62 -9.83
C MET A 82 -6.91 -23.72 -10.76
N MET A 83 -6.02 -22.93 -10.17
CA MET A 83 -5.16 -21.99 -10.91
C MET A 83 -4.17 -22.76 -11.80
N MET A 84 -4.47 -22.85 -13.10
CA MET A 84 -3.59 -23.46 -14.09
C MET A 84 -2.49 -22.47 -14.49
N LEU A 85 -1.29 -22.67 -13.93
CA LEU A 85 -0.11 -21.89 -14.25
C LEU A 85 0.66 -22.50 -15.43
N ASN A 86 0.70 -21.79 -16.56
CA ASN A 86 1.47 -22.21 -17.72
C ASN A 86 2.98 -21.92 -17.53
N LEU A 87 3.85 -22.88 -17.87
CA LEU A 87 5.31 -22.73 -17.84
C LEU A 87 5.82 -21.49 -18.60
N LYS A 88 5.17 -21.11 -19.70
CA LYS A 88 5.49 -19.88 -20.45
C LYS A 88 5.33 -18.60 -19.60
N ILE A 89 4.35 -18.58 -18.70
CA ILE A 89 4.11 -17.45 -17.78
C ILE A 89 5.24 -17.39 -16.75
N TYR A 90 5.68 -18.53 -16.21
CA TYR A 90 6.81 -18.61 -15.28
C TYR A 90 8.11 -18.11 -15.88
N ILE A 91 8.44 -18.53 -17.11
CA ILE A 91 9.67 -18.09 -17.79
C ILE A 91 9.63 -16.57 -18.04
N LYS A 92 8.47 -16.03 -18.47
CA LYS A 92 8.28 -14.58 -18.64
C LYS A 92 8.44 -13.83 -17.31
N LEU A 93 7.92 -14.37 -16.21
CA LEU A 93 8.07 -13.80 -14.87
C LEU A 93 9.54 -13.78 -14.43
N LEU A 94 10.26 -14.89 -14.59
CA LEU A 94 11.67 -15.00 -14.24
C LEU A 94 12.53 -14.00 -15.01
N LEU A 95 12.33 -13.86 -16.32
CA LEU A 95 13.05 -12.88 -17.14
C LEU A 95 12.79 -11.44 -16.68
N LYS A 96 11.52 -11.11 -16.36
CA LYS A 96 11.15 -9.78 -15.85
C LYS A 96 11.78 -9.49 -14.48
N LEU A 97 11.83 -10.49 -13.61
CA LEU A 97 12.48 -10.38 -12.29
C LEU A 97 13.97 -10.10 -12.44
N ILE A 98 14.67 -10.86 -13.30
CA ILE A 98 16.10 -10.68 -13.54
C ILE A 98 16.38 -9.27 -14.04
N LEU A 99 15.67 -8.80 -15.07
CA LEU A 99 15.86 -7.45 -15.63
C LEU A 99 15.68 -6.35 -14.56
N MET A 100 14.66 -6.47 -13.73
CA MET A 100 14.38 -5.47 -12.70
C MET A 100 15.40 -5.49 -11.57
N THR A 101 15.87 -6.67 -11.15
CA THR A 101 16.96 -6.76 -10.18
C THR A 101 18.25 -6.15 -10.72
N MET A 102 18.55 -6.31 -12.01
CA MET A 102 19.71 -5.68 -12.64
C MET A 102 19.59 -4.16 -12.68
N ILE A 103 18.43 -3.63 -13.10
CA ILE A 103 18.15 -2.18 -13.07
C ILE A 103 18.33 -1.65 -11.64
N TYR A 104 17.81 -2.36 -10.65
CA TYR A 104 17.94 -1.95 -9.26
C TYR A 104 19.38 -1.94 -8.77
N LEU A 105 20.18 -2.96 -9.11
CA LEU A 105 21.60 -3.03 -8.76
C LEU A 105 22.40 -1.88 -9.39
N ILE A 106 22.08 -1.49 -10.63
CA ILE A 106 22.68 -0.33 -11.28
C ILE A 106 22.33 0.96 -10.52
N MET A 107 21.07 1.13 -10.12
CA MET A 107 20.63 2.28 -9.33
C MET A 107 21.34 2.34 -7.97
N LEU A 108 21.52 1.20 -7.30
CA LEU A 108 22.26 1.12 -6.04
C LEU A 108 23.72 1.55 -6.18
N TYR A 109 24.39 1.08 -7.24
CA TYR A 109 25.79 1.42 -7.50
C TYR A 109 25.97 2.93 -7.67
N ASN A 110 25.07 3.57 -8.42
CA ASN A 110 25.08 5.01 -8.60
C ASN A 110 24.76 5.76 -7.29
N TYR A 111 23.79 5.27 -6.52
CA TYR A 111 23.39 5.90 -5.26
C TYR A 111 24.53 5.96 -4.24
N ASN A 112 25.27 4.86 -4.06
CA ASN A 112 26.42 4.82 -3.14
C ASN A 112 27.51 5.83 -3.53
N LYS A 113 27.69 6.10 -4.82
CA LYS A 113 28.66 7.08 -5.32
C LYS A 113 28.24 8.53 -5.04
N TYR A 114 26.94 8.82 -5.11
CA TYR A 114 26.40 10.15 -4.79
C TYR A 114 26.38 10.44 -3.29
N ASN A 115 26.08 9.45 -2.45
CA ASN A 115 26.01 9.65 -1.00
C ASN A 115 27.37 9.84 -0.31
N MET A 116 28.46 9.29 -0.85
CA MET A 116 29.81 9.60 -0.31
C MET A 116 30.15 11.10 -0.38
N ASN A 117 29.44 11.88 -1.20
CA ASN A 117 29.64 13.34 -1.28
C ASN A 117 28.75 14.14 -0.31
N ILE A 118 27.79 13.50 0.36
CA ILE A 118 26.75 14.14 1.18
C ILE A 118 27.01 13.97 2.70
N ASP A 119 27.94 13.10 3.12
CA ASP A 119 28.27 12.89 4.55
C ASP A 119 28.82 14.15 5.29
N ASN A 120 28.97 15.29 4.59
CA ASN A 120 29.26 16.60 5.19
C ASN A 120 28.02 17.40 5.63
N SER A 121 26.78 16.93 5.41
CA SER A 121 25.54 17.67 5.74
C SER A 121 24.84 17.22 7.03
N ASN A 122 25.61 16.85 8.07
CA ASN A 122 25.05 16.50 9.39
C ASN A 122 24.22 17.63 10.04
N MET A 123 24.36 18.89 9.59
CA MET A 123 23.53 20.01 10.07
C MET A 123 22.08 19.99 9.57
N GLU A 124 21.78 19.36 8.43
CA GLU A 124 20.40 19.34 7.90
C GLU A 124 19.51 18.35 8.66
N ILE A 125 20.12 17.32 9.27
CA ILE A 125 19.43 16.26 10.00
C ILE A 125 18.83 16.78 11.32
N GLU A 126 19.45 17.77 11.96
CA GLU A 126 18.92 18.37 13.19
C GLU A 126 17.74 19.29 12.91
N ASN A 127 17.80 20.10 11.86
CA ASN A 127 16.66 20.93 11.44
C ASN A 127 15.45 20.08 11.02
N LEU A 128 15.69 18.95 10.34
CA LEU A 128 14.64 17.99 10.02
C LEU A 128 14.00 17.40 11.30
N LYS A 129 14.80 17.01 12.31
CA LYS A 129 14.26 16.52 13.59
C LYS A 129 13.37 17.54 14.29
N PHE A 130 13.74 18.82 14.29
CA PHE A 130 12.92 19.89 14.86
C PHE A 130 11.60 20.11 14.10
N ILE A 131 11.62 20.04 12.77
CA ILE A 131 10.41 20.10 11.94
C ILE A 131 9.50 18.91 12.25
N TYR A 132 10.03 17.69 12.33
CA TYR A 132 9.25 16.49 12.67
C TYR A 132 8.62 16.57 14.07
N ILE A 133 9.35 17.09 15.07
CA ILE A 133 8.80 17.28 16.42
C ILE A 133 7.63 18.26 16.41
N LYS A 134 7.71 19.32 15.59
CA LYS A 134 6.65 20.32 15.46
C LYS A 134 5.41 19.75 14.76
N GLU A 135 5.61 19.02 13.67
CA GLU A 135 4.55 18.31 12.96
C GLU A 135 3.83 17.29 13.87
N ASN A 136 4.58 16.55 14.69
CA ASN A 136 4.03 15.57 15.63
C ASN A 136 3.08 16.19 16.68
N ILE A 137 3.28 17.46 17.03
CA ILE A 137 2.44 18.20 17.96
C ILE A 137 1.17 18.69 17.24
N GLU A 138 1.28 19.06 15.97
CA GLU A 138 0.13 19.50 15.16
C GLU A 138 -0.85 18.35 14.87
N TYR A 139 -0.38 17.13 14.61
CA TYR A 139 -1.26 15.98 14.34
C TYR A 139 -2.09 15.49 15.53
N LYS A 140 -1.63 15.73 16.76
CA LYS A 140 -2.41 15.36 17.96
C LYS A 140 -3.67 16.22 18.13
N ASN A 141 -3.69 17.37 17.47
CA ASN A 141 -4.71 18.40 17.65
C ASN A 141 -5.49 18.65 16.36
N LEU A 142 -6.01 17.58 15.75
CA LEU A 142 -6.90 17.65 14.58
C LEU A 142 -8.14 18.53 14.84
N TYR A 143 -8.56 18.68 16.10
CA TYR A 143 -9.70 19.53 16.49
C TYR A 143 -9.36 21.02 16.69
N MET A 144 -8.15 21.46 16.31
CA MET A 144 -7.83 22.90 16.30
C MET A 144 -8.54 23.61 15.16
N ASN A 145 -8.89 24.88 15.39
CA ASN A 145 -9.67 25.72 14.47
C ASN A 145 -9.18 25.70 13.00
N LEU A 146 -7.87 25.56 12.77
CA LEU A 146 -7.28 25.51 11.42
C LEU A 146 -7.74 24.30 10.58
N TYR A 147 -8.03 23.17 11.23
CA TYR A 147 -8.41 21.92 10.57
C TYR A 147 -9.90 21.60 10.69
N MET A 148 -10.69 22.43 11.37
CA MET A 148 -12.11 22.19 11.59
C MET A 148 -12.91 22.16 10.28
N ASP A 149 -12.62 23.04 9.33
CA ASP A 149 -13.29 23.05 8.02
C ASP A 149 -13.03 21.77 7.22
N MET A 150 -11.78 21.28 7.24
CA MET A 150 -11.40 20.02 6.61
C MET A 150 -12.07 18.83 7.30
N ASN A 151 -12.12 18.81 8.64
CA ASN A 151 -12.78 17.75 9.39
C ASN A 151 -14.30 17.72 9.12
N LEU A 152 -14.94 18.89 9.09
CA LEU A 152 -16.36 19.02 8.75
C LEU A 152 -16.63 18.49 7.33
N PHE A 153 -15.79 18.85 6.36
CA PHE A 153 -15.88 18.30 5.01
C PHE A 153 -15.77 16.77 4.99
N MET A 154 -14.79 16.20 5.69
CA MET A 154 -14.59 14.74 5.75
C MET A 154 -15.77 14.02 6.41
N MET A 155 -16.36 14.59 7.47
CA MET A 155 -17.57 14.05 8.11
C MET A 155 -18.76 14.07 7.15
N MET A 156 -18.99 15.20 6.46
CA MET A 156 -20.06 15.31 5.47
C MET A 156 -19.85 14.35 4.30
N TYR A 157 -18.61 14.18 3.83
CA TYR A 157 -18.26 13.22 2.79
C TYR A 157 -18.58 11.78 3.20
N LEU A 158 -18.15 11.34 4.38
CA LEU A 158 -18.44 9.98 4.87
C LEU A 158 -19.96 9.76 5.05
N PHE A 159 -20.68 10.77 5.53
CA PHE A 159 -22.14 10.71 5.66
C PHE A 159 -22.85 10.56 4.31
N LEU A 160 -22.44 11.36 3.31
CA LEU A 160 -22.96 11.25 1.94
C LEU A 160 -22.65 9.88 1.33
N MET A 161 -21.43 9.36 1.50
CA MET A 161 -21.05 8.04 1.02
C MET A 161 -21.91 6.93 1.65
N MET A 162 -22.24 7.03 2.93
CA MET A 162 -23.16 6.11 3.59
C MET A 162 -24.56 6.15 2.93
N ILE A 163 -25.15 7.33 2.73
CA ILE A 163 -26.45 7.47 2.07
C ILE A 163 -26.42 6.88 0.66
N ILE A 164 -25.40 7.21 -0.13
CA ILE A 164 -25.24 6.73 -1.51
C ILE A 164 -25.11 5.20 -1.54
N SER A 165 -24.31 4.61 -0.66
CA SER A 165 -24.16 3.15 -0.60
C SER A 165 -25.48 2.43 -0.29
N VAL A 166 -26.30 2.95 0.64
CA VAL A 166 -27.64 2.42 0.92
C VAL A 166 -28.55 2.56 -0.31
N LEU A 167 -28.56 3.72 -0.97
CA LEU A 167 -29.36 3.94 -2.19
C LEU A 167 -28.97 2.99 -3.33
N ILE A 168 -27.68 2.68 -3.49
CA ILE A 168 -27.20 1.69 -4.47
C ILE A 168 -27.69 0.29 -4.11
N CYS A 169 -27.59 -0.11 -2.84
CA CYS A 169 -28.06 -1.41 -2.37
C CYS A 169 -29.58 -1.60 -2.54
N MET A 170 -30.37 -0.55 -2.34
CA MET A 170 -31.83 -0.61 -2.53
C MET A 170 -32.25 -0.80 -4.00
N LYS A 171 -31.35 -0.56 -4.97
CA LYS A 171 -31.70 -0.47 -6.39
C LYS A 171 -31.75 -1.80 -7.17
N LYS A 172 -31.87 -2.96 -6.52
CA LYS A 172 -32.12 -4.24 -7.22
C LYS A 172 -33.17 -5.10 -6.47
N MET A 173 -34.38 -5.16 -7.03
CA MET A 173 -35.46 -6.09 -6.64
C MET A 173 -35.24 -7.54 -7.11
N LEU A 174 -34.05 -7.87 -7.65
CA LEU A 174 -33.71 -9.22 -8.10
C LEU A 174 -32.70 -9.83 -7.11
N PRO A 175 -32.90 -11.08 -6.64
CA PRO A 175 -32.00 -11.70 -5.69
C PRO A 175 -30.61 -11.87 -6.30
N LEU A 176 -29.57 -11.46 -5.57
CA LEU A 176 -28.15 -11.59 -5.95
C LEU A 176 -27.67 -13.05 -6.04
N ARG A 177 -28.54 -14.02 -5.75
CA ARG A 177 -28.34 -15.45 -6.00
C ARG A 177 -29.32 -15.88 -7.08
N GLN A 178 -28.82 -16.30 -8.24
CA GLN A 178 -29.60 -17.19 -9.10
C GLN A 178 -29.93 -18.43 -8.27
N MET A 179 -31.22 -18.62 -8.00
CA MET A 179 -31.72 -19.91 -7.57
C MET A 179 -31.66 -20.82 -8.79
N ILE A 180 -30.60 -21.62 -8.85
CA ILE A 180 -30.42 -22.83 -9.67
C ILE A 180 -30.21 -22.54 -11.17
#